data_AF-A0A958IBW2-F1
#
_entry.id   AF-A0A958IBW2-F1
#
_cell.length_a   1.000
_cell.length_b   1.000
_cell.length_c   1.000
_cell.angle_alpha   90.00
_cell.angle_beta   90.00
_cell.angle_gamma   90.00
#
_symmetry.space_group_name_H-M   'P 1'
#
loop_
_entity.id
_entity.type
_entity.pdbx_description
1 polymer ?
#
loop_
_entity_poly.entity_id
_entity_poly.type
_entity_poly.pdbx_seq_one_letter_code
_entity_poly.pdbx_strand_id
1 'polypeptide(L)'
;MRRYRTKVLLAGLFLPFLAGCGRGGESGSAFPAFAVGEIIAGGEGQGRLVFAHADVDGDGDEDLFLQRGDGAPLVLLNRNGRFVREAAWDLPTTGGLIHDACFFDLNGDSLPELYLAREGADALFKNEGTHYTDISREAGIDTRQRSY
;
A
#
# COMPACT_ATOMS: atom_id res chain seq x y z
N MET A 1 -23.81 13.68 5.92
CA MET A 1 -22.71 12.81 5.46
C MET A 1 -21.97 12.30 6.69
N ARG A 2 -21.93 10.97 6.91
CA ARG A 2 -21.33 10.36 8.12
C ARG A 2 -19.81 10.26 7.86
N ARG A 3 -18.99 10.92 8.68
CA ARG A 3 -17.53 10.83 8.60
C ARG A 3 -17.08 9.54 9.28
N TYR A 4 -16.35 8.68 8.58
CA TYR A 4 -15.77 7.48 9.16
C TYR A 4 -14.29 7.72 9.41
N ARG A 5 -13.82 7.28 10.59
CA ARG A 5 -12.40 7.26 10.94
C ARG A 5 -11.86 5.88 10.59
N THR A 6 -11.06 5.80 9.54
CA THR A 6 -10.40 4.56 9.16
C THR A 6 -8.97 4.56 9.67
N LYS A 7 -8.58 3.50 10.38
CA LYS A 7 -7.22 3.26 10.88
C LYS A 7 -6.74 1.94 10.30
N VAL A 8 -5.66 1.97 9.53
CA VAL A 8 -5.01 0.75 9.05
C VAL A 8 -3.96 0.33 10.08
N LEU A 9 -4.07 -0.91 10.55
CA LEU A 9 -3.13 -1.55 11.47
C LEU A 9 -2.35 -2.59 10.67
N LEU A 10 -1.02 -2.43 10.59
CA LEU A 10 -0.17 -3.49 10.05
C LEU A 10 0.41 -4.32 11.19
N ALA A 11 0.30 -5.64 11.09
CA ALA A 11 0.83 -6.57 12.07
C ALA A 11 2.30 -6.86 11.75
N GLY A 12 3.23 -6.30 12.51
CA GLY A 12 4.65 -6.69 12.46
C GLY A 12 4.87 -7.95 13.29
N LEU A 13 5.40 -9.01 12.69
CA LEU A 13 5.78 -10.23 13.38
C LEU A 13 7.10 -10.00 14.14
N PHE A 14 7.03 -9.70 15.43
CA PHE A 14 8.22 -9.58 16.27
C PHE A 14 8.60 -10.97 16.80
N LEU A 15 9.68 -11.56 16.32
CA LEU A 15 10.28 -12.76 16.92
C LEU A 15 11.26 -12.31 18.01
N PRO A 16 10.98 -12.50 19.31
CA PRO A 16 12.00 -12.29 20.33
C PRO A 16 12.94 -13.51 20.32
N PHE A 17 14.19 -13.31 19.90
CA PHE A 17 15.25 -14.28 20.10
C PHE A 17 15.84 -14.12 21.52
N LEU A 18 15.57 -15.13 22.35
CA LEU A 18 16.32 -15.61 23.52
C LEU A 18 16.47 -14.75 24.80
N ALA A 19 15.95 -15.28 25.91
CA ALA A 19 16.75 -15.56 27.11
C ALA A 19 16.01 -16.51 28.11
N GLY A 20 16.70 -17.58 28.54
CA GLY A 20 16.59 -18.05 29.94
C GLY A 20 15.83 -19.35 30.21
N CYS A 21 16.59 -20.43 30.46
CA CYS A 21 16.19 -21.68 31.11
C CYS A 21 15.17 -21.54 32.26
N GLY A 22 14.12 -22.36 32.24
CA GLY A 22 13.19 -22.56 33.36
C GLY A 22 12.34 -23.82 33.18
N ARG A 23 12.66 -24.85 33.95
CA ARG A 23 12.10 -26.21 33.99
C ARG A 23 10.62 -26.19 34.42
N GLY A 24 9.72 -26.81 33.65
CA GLY A 24 8.34 -27.07 34.09
C GLY A 24 7.36 -27.15 32.93
N GLY A 25 6.73 -28.31 32.74
CA GLY A 25 5.87 -28.57 31.59
C GLY A 25 4.50 -27.93 31.71
N GLU A 26 4.11 -27.19 30.67
CA GLU A 26 2.75 -26.90 30.30
C GLU A 26 2.79 -26.82 28.76
N SER A 27 2.14 -27.73 28.04
CA SER A 27 1.99 -27.63 26.58
C SER A 27 0.96 -26.54 26.25
N GLY A 28 1.28 -25.30 26.59
CA GLY A 28 0.60 -24.12 26.11
C GLY A 28 1.24 -23.73 24.80
N SER A 29 0.64 -24.16 23.68
CA SER A 29 0.87 -23.56 22.36
C SER A 29 0.75 -22.04 22.52
N ALA A 30 1.89 -21.36 22.64
CA ALA A 30 1.95 -19.92 22.69
C ALA A 30 1.53 -19.42 21.31
N PHE A 31 0.25 -19.11 21.17
CA PHE A 31 -0.24 -18.34 20.04
C PHE A 31 0.60 -17.05 19.98
N PRO A 32 1.16 -16.67 18.82
CA PRO A 32 1.89 -15.42 18.73
C PRO A 32 0.96 -14.29 19.15
N ALA A 33 1.37 -13.53 20.16
CA ALA A 33 0.69 -12.30 20.52
C ALA A 33 0.86 -11.34 19.33
N PHE A 34 -0.23 -11.04 18.64
CA PHE A 34 -0.24 -10.00 17.63
C PHE A 34 0.02 -8.65 18.31
N ALA A 35 1.19 -8.08 18.09
CA ALA A 35 1.43 -6.69 18.44
C ALA A 35 0.64 -5.84 17.45
N VAL A 36 -0.27 -5.02 17.99
CA VAL A 36 -0.99 -4.00 17.21
C VAL A 36 0.05 -2.95 16.80
N GLY A 37 0.42 -2.92 15.53
CA GLY A 37 1.38 -1.95 14.99
C GLY A 37 0.84 -0.50 14.97
N GLU A 38 1.73 0.43 14.64
CA GLU A 38 1.41 1.85 14.49
C GLU A 38 0.38 2.09 13.37
N ILE A 39 -0.47 3.11 13.54
CA ILE A 39 -1.41 3.53 12.48
C ILE A 39 -0.60 4.25 11.41
N ILE A 40 -0.25 3.52 10.35
CA ILE A 40 0.56 4.04 9.23
C ILE A 40 -0.27 4.75 8.16
N ALA A 41 -1.60 4.62 8.19
CA ALA A 41 -2.50 5.40 7.35
C ALA A 41 -3.79 5.75 8.09
N GLY A 42 -4.11 7.06 8.11
CA GLY A 42 -5.32 7.63 8.70
C GLY A 42 -5.84 8.81 7.88
N GLY A 43 -7.15 9.01 7.93
CA GLY A 43 -7.86 10.12 7.29
C GLY A 43 -9.35 10.09 7.62
N GLU A 44 -10.00 11.24 7.65
CA GLU A 44 -11.47 11.31 7.73
C GLU A 44 -12.06 11.31 6.31
N GLY A 45 -12.88 10.32 5.99
CA GLY A 45 -13.57 10.27 4.70
C GLY A 45 -14.47 9.04 4.52
N GLN A 46 -14.67 8.60 3.26
CA GLN A 46 -15.79 7.74 2.84
C GLN A 46 -15.67 6.26 3.28
N GLY A 47 -14.65 5.88 4.05
CA GLY A 47 -14.58 4.57 4.69
C GLY A 47 -14.19 3.40 3.77
N ARG A 48 -13.61 3.66 2.59
CA ARG A 48 -13.10 2.62 1.70
C ARG A 48 -11.59 2.48 1.87
N LEU A 49 -11.13 1.25 2.05
CA LEU A 49 -9.71 0.89 2.07
C LEU A 49 -9.40 0.12 0.79
N VAL A 50 -8.45 0.63 0.03
CA VAL A 50 -7.82 -0.07 -1.10
C VAL A 50 -6.35 -0.22 -0.74
N PHE A 51 -5.80 -1.41 -0.95
CA PHE A 51 -4.39 -1.70 -0.72
C PHE A 51 -3.89 -2.68 -1.77
N ALA A 52 -2.61 -2.58 -2.09
CA ALA A 52 -1.88 -3.50 -2.96
C ALA A 52 -0.43 -3.58 -2.46
N HIS A 53 0.29 -4.66 -2.76
CA HIS A 53 1.70 -4.81 -2.41
C HIS A 53 2.50 -5.26 -3.63
N ALA A 54 3.75 -4.81 -3.71
CA ALA A 54 4.75 -5.24 -4.68
C ALA A 54 6.12 -4.68 -4.25
N ASP A 55 7.20 -5.28 -4.74
CA ASP A 55 8.56 -4.72 -4.61
C ASP A 55 8.72 -3.57 -5.61
N VAL A 56 8.46 -2.32 -5.18
CA VAL A 56 8.38 -1.18 -6.10
C VAL A 56 9.73 -0.57 -6.39
N ASP A 57 10.73 -0.74 -5.52
CA ASP A 57 12.07 -0.20 -5.73
C ASP A 57 13.12 -1.25 -6.09
N GLY A 58 12.72 -2.52 -6.18
CA GLY A 58 13.54 -3.62 -6.65
C GLY A 58 14.55 -4.09 -5.60
N ASP A 59 14.34 -3.78 -4.33
CA ASP A 59 15.23 -4.19 -3.23
C ASP A 59 14.96 -5.61 -2.70
N GLY A 60 13.87 -6.23 -3.17
CA GLY A 60 13.44 -7.58 -2.82
C GLY A 60 12.51 -7.65 -1.60
N ASP A 61 12.19 -6.54 -0.96
CA ASP A 61 11.18 -6.43 0.09
C ASP A 61 9.83 -6.01 -0.51
N GLU A 62 8.71 -6.60 -0.03
CA GLU A 62 7.38 -6.16 -0.49
C GLU A 62 7.00 -4.81 0.12
N ASP A 63 6.78 -3.82 -0.74
CA ASP A 63 6.26 -2.49 -0.40
C ASP A 63 4.73 -2.46 -0.42
N LEU A 64 4.15 -1.36 0.06
CA LEU A 64 2.72 -1.24 0.27
C LEU A 64 2.13 0.03 -0.35
N PHE A 65 1.12 -0.15 -1.19
CA PHE A 65 0.19 0.90 -1.60
C PHE A 65 -1.06 0.91 -0.73
N LEU A 66 -1.53 2.10 -0.36
CA LEU A 66 -2.74 2.32 0.41
C LEU A 66 -3.50 3.55 -0.11
N GLN A 67 -4.82 3.47 -0.13
CA GLN A 67 -5.65 4.67 -0.14
C GLN A 67 -5.89 5.15 1.30
N ARG A 68 -5.52 6.39 1.58
CA ARG A 68 -5.81 7.06 2.86
C ARG A 68 -7.30 7.36 2.99
N GLY A 69 -7.75 7.55 4.23
CA GLY A 69 -9.18 7.77 4.51
C GLY A 69 -9.78 9.02 3.86
N ASP A 70 -8.95 10.03 3.55
CA ASP A 70 -9.34 11.23 2.79
C ASP A 70 -9.34 11.03 1.26
N GLY A 71 -9.02 9.82 0.81
CA GLY A 71 -9.00 9.42 -0.59
C GLY A 71 -7.64 9.49 -1.26
N ALA A 72 -6.62 10.06 -0.61
CA ALA A 72 -5.30 10.24 -1.20
C ALA A 72 -4.53 8.91 -1.33
N PRO A 73 -3.89 8.63 -2.48
CA PRO A 73 -3.00 7.48 -2.62
C PRO A 73 -1.73 7.67 -1.78
N LEU A 74 -1.15 6.57 -1.32
CA LEU A 74 0.07 6.54 -0.53
C LEU A 74 0.86 5.27 -0.85
N VAL A 75 2.13 5.42 -1.18
CA VAL A 75 3.09 4.32 -1.31
C VAL A 75 4.02 4.37 -0.08
N LEU A 76 4.26 3.22 0.51
CA LEU A 76 5.12 3.03 1.68
C LEU A 76 6.15 1.95 1.36
N LEU A 77 7.42 2.30 1.51
CA LEU A 77 8.52 1.38 1.27
C LEU A 77 8.81 0.56 2.52
N ASN A 78 9.04 -0.73 2.34
CA ASN A 78 9.39 -1.63 3.40
C ASN A 78 10.91 -1.60 3.62
N ARG A 79 11.32 -0.96 4.71
CA ARG A 79 12.71 -0.94 5.15
C ARG A 79 12.87 -1.90 6.31
N ASN A 80 13.21 -3.15 6.02
CA ASN A 80 13.47 -4.20 7.02
C ASN A 80 12.28 -4.40 7.99
N GLY A 81 11.07 -4.53 7.46
CA GLY A 81 9.83 -4.71 8.23
C GLY A 81 9.22 -3.41 8.77
N ARG A 82 9.78 -2.24 8.41
CA ARG A 82 9.23 -0.92 8.73
C ARG A 82 8.78 -0.21 7.47
N PHE A 83 7.51 0.14 7.41
CA PHE A 83 6.95 0.95 6.33
C PHE A 83 7.30 2.43 6.51
N VAL A 84 7.98 2.99 5.52
CA VAL A 84 8.45 4.38 5.50
C VAL A 84 7.87 5.08 4.27
N ARG A 85 7.34 6.28 4.46
CA ARG A 85 6.93 7.14 3.35
C ARG A 85 8.14 7.93 2.86
N GLU A 86 8.41 7.86 1.57
CA GLU A 86 9.42 8.66 0.89
C GLU A 86 8.76 9.56 -0.16
N ALA A 87 9.10 10.84 -0.19
CA ALA A 87 8.44 11.83 -1.05
C ALA A 87 8.63 11.58 -2.55
N ALA A 88 9.68 10.83 -2.94
CA ALA A 88 9.91 10.45 -4.33
C ALA A 88 8.81 9.53 -4.88
N TRP A 89 8.12 8.79 -4.01
CA TRP A 89 7.05 7.87 -4.37
C TRP A 89 5.65 8.46 -4.18
N ASP A 90 5.57 9.77 -3.92
CA ASP A 90 4.29 10.46 -3.80
C ASP A 90 3.60 10.51 -5.18
N LEU A 91 2.38 10.00 -5.22
CA LEU A 91 1.53 10.04 -6.40
C LEU A 91 0.77 11.37 -6.45
N PRO A 92 0.56 11.96 -7.63
CA PRO A 92 -0.27 13.15 -7.75
C PRO A 92 -1.66 12.87 -7.16
N THR A 93 -2.17 13.82 -6.37
CA THR A 93 -3.53 13.73 -5.83
C THR A 93 -4.51 13.93 -6.98
N THR A 94 -4.91 12.84 -7.60
CA THR A 94 -5.88 12.87 -8.67
C THR A 94 -7.26 12.61 -8.06
N GLY A 95 -8.20 13.52 -8.27
CA GLY A 95 -9.51 13.46 -7.61
C GLY A 95 -10.27 12.15 -7.91
N GLY A 96 -11.14 11.75 -6.97
CA GLY A 96 -11.95 10.54 -7.06
C GLY A 96 -11.54 9.48 -6.05
N LEU A 97 -12.47 8.60 -5.66
CA LEU A 97 -12.14 7.45 -4.83
C LEU A 97 -11.48 6.37 -5.68
N ILE A 98 -10.42 5.77 -5.17
CA ILE A 98 -9.81 4.58 -5.76
C ILE A 98 -10.74 3.41 -5.45
N HIS A 99 -11.02 2.62 -6.49
CA HIS A 99 -11.83 1.43 -6.41
C HIS A 99 -10.97 0.18 -6.25
N ASP A 100 -9.88 0.11 -7.00
CA ASP A 100 -8.95 -1.00 -6.98
C ASP A 100 -7.55 -0.51 -7.37
N ALA A 101 -6.53 -1.25 -6.95
CA ALA A 101 -5.14 -0.96 -7.26
C ALA A 101 -4.42 -2.28 -7.60
N CYS A 102 -3.62 -2.26 -8.67
CA CYS A 102 -2.88 -3.43 -9.12
C CYS A 102 -1.46 -3.03 -9.51
N PHE A 103 -0.52 -3.89 -9.13
CA PHE A 103 0.87 -3.81 -9.55
C PHE A 103 1.14 -4.87 -10.62
N PHE A 104 1.81 -4.49 -11.70
CA PHE A 104 2.25 -5.41 -12.74
C PHE A 104 3.40 -4.83 -13.55
N ASP A 105 4.28 -5.69 -14.06
CA ASP A 105 5.34 -5.30 -14.98
C ASP A 105 4.76 -5.19 -16.40
N LEU A 106 4.58 -3.96 -16.88
CA LEU A 106 4.05 -3.63 -18.20
C LEU A 106 5.14 -3.63 -19.27
N ASN A 107 6.35 -3.19 -18.92
CA ASN A 107 7.40 -2.82 -19.87
C ASN A 107 8.55 -3.85 -19.94
N GLY A 108 8.58 -4.83 -19.04
CA GLY A 108 9.58 -5.89 -18.93
C GLY A 108 10.86 -5.50 -18.19
N ASP A 109 10.88 -4.40 -17.45
CA ASP A 109 12.05 -3.91 -16.71
C ASP A 109 12.18 -4.49 -15.28
N SER A 110 11.28 -5.41 -14.91
CA SER A 110 11.19 -6.02 -13.58
C SER A 110 10.85 -5.03 -12.45
N LEU A 111 10.40 -3.82 -12.77
CA LEU A 111 9.83 -2.87 -11.83
C LEU A 111 8.31 -2.84 -12.03
N PRO A 112 7.51 -3.03 -10.98
CA PRO A 112 6.06 -3.05 -11.14
C PRO A 112 5.52 -1.64 -11.38
N GLU A 113 4.76 -1.48 -12.45
CA GLU A 113 3.87 -0.34 -12.65
C GLU A 113 2.63 -0.40 -11.78
N LEU A 114 2.06 0.77 -11.48
CA LEU A 114 0.88 0.91 -10.65
C LEU A 114 -0.32 1.37 -11.47
N TYR A 115 -1.35 0.54 -11.53
CA TYR A 115 -2.65 0.90 -12.09
C TYR A 115 -3.67 1.13 -10.98
N LEU A 116 -4.41 2.23 -11.09
CA LEU A 116 -5.49 2.61 -10.19
C LEU A 116 -6.80 2.70 -10.95
N ALA A 117 -7.72 1.78 -10.66
CA ALA A 117 -9.11 1.90 -11.06
C ALA A 117 -9.78 2.90 -10.12
N ARG A 118 -10.36 3.98 -10.62
CA ARG A 118 -10.88 5.06 -9.76
C ARG A 118 -12.16 5.67 -10.29
N GLU A 119 -12.82 6.44 -9.44
CA GLU A 119 -13.99 7.21 -9.85
C GLU A 119 -13.58 8.31 -10.82
N GLY A 120 -13.89 8.12 -12.11
CA GLY A 120 -13.52 9.06 -13.17
C GLY A 120 -12.77 8.37 -14.29
N ALA A 121 -11.70 9.01 -14.75
CA ALA A 121 -10.72 8.35 -15.61
C ALA A 121 -9.85 7.42 -14.76
N ASP A 122 -9.29 6.35 -15.30
CA ASP A 122 -8.34 5.54 -14.55
C ASP A 122 -6.98 6.25 -14.46
N ALA A 123 -6.04 5.67 -13.72
CA ALA A 123 -4.67 6.14 -13.71
C ALA A 123 -3.67 4.98 -13.86
N LEU A 124 -2.60 5.22 -14.61
CA LEU A 124 -1.49 4.30 -14.76
C LEU A 124 -0.19 5.07 -14.54
N PHE A 125 0.63 4.54 -13.65
CA PHE A 125 1.89 5.11 -13.27
C PHE A 125 3.03 4.18 -13.67
N LYS A 126 3.92 4.72 -14.51
CA LYS A 126 5.17 4.06 -14.89
C LYS A 126 6.16 4.15 -13.75
N ASN A 127 6.79 3.03 -13.41
CA ASN A 127 7.86 3.01 -12.43
C ASN A 127 9.19 3.38 -13.11
N GLU A 128 9.85 4.42 -12.62
CA GLU A 128 11.16 4.86 -13.13
C GLU A 128 12.31 4.39 -12.19
N GLY A 129 12.04 3.45 -11.29
CA GLY A 129 12.97 2.87 -10.30
C GLY A 129 13.27 3.76 -9.10
N THR A 130 12.82 5.02 -9.14
CA THR A 130 13.00 5.99 -8.04
C THR A 130 11.73 6.79 -7.73
N HIS A 131 10.81 6.84 -8.68
CA HIS A 131 9.56 7.58 -8.61
C HIS A 131 8.58 7.04 -9.64
N TYR A 132 7.33 7.46 -9.51
CA TYR A 132 6.28 7.18 -10.48
C TYR A 132 6.07 8.35 -11.44
N THR A 133 5.90 8.05 -12.73
CA THR A 133 5.46 9.00 -13.75
C THR A 133 4.05 8.64 -14.21
N ASP A 134 3.13 9.61 -14.20
CA ASP A 134 1.78 9.42 -14.75
C ASP A 134 1.85 9.24 -16.27
N ILE A 135 1.47 8.06 -16.76
CA ILE A 135 1.40 7.71 -18.18
C ILE A 135 -0.03 7.44 -18.64
N SER A 136 -1.03 7.90 -17.88
CA SER A 136 -2.45 7.60 -18.13
C SER A 136 -2.91 8.08 -19.50
N ARG A 137 -2.39 9.22 -19.95
CA ARG A 137 -2.73 9.82 -21.25
C ARG A 137 -2.06 9.09 -22.39
N GLU A 138 -0.81 8.72 -22.21
CA GLU A 138 0.00 7.94 -23.15
C GLU A 138 -0.61 6.55 -23.36
N ALA A 139 -1.14 5.94 -22.29
CA ALA A 139 -1.86 4.68 -22.32
C ALA A 139 -3.31 4.80 -22.83
N GLY A 140 -3.83 6.03 -23.02
CA GLY A 140 -5.19 6.28 -23.52
C GLY A 140 -6.31 5.95 -22.53
N ILE A 141 -5.99 5.91 -21.23
CA ILE A 141 -6.95 5.58 -20.15
C ILE A 141 -7.35 6.81 -19.31
N ASP A 142 -6.84 8.00 -19.67
CA ASP A 142 -7.12 9.27 -19.02
C ASP A 142 -8.54 9.82 -19.29
N THR A 143 -9.37 9.07 -20.02
CA THR A 143 -10.74 9.44 -20.31
C THR A 143 -11.72 8.60 -19.49
N ARG A 144 -12.76 9.26 -18.97
CA ARG A 144 -13.88 8.57 -18.32
C ARG A 144 -14.59 7.74 -19.38
N GLN A 145 -14.35 6.43 -19.42
CA GLN A 145 -15.10 5.57 -20.33
C GLN A 145 -16.58 5.64 -19.95
N ARG A 146 -17.40 6.28 -20.78
CA ARG A 146 -18.86 6.18 -20.68
C ARG A 146 -19.21 4.75 -21.02
N SER A 147 -19.47 3.92 -20.01
CA SER A 147 -20.20 2.67 -20.19
C SER A 147 -21.56 3.01 -20.79
N TYR A 148 -21.86 2.48 -21.98
CA TYR A 148 -23.18 2.54 -22.63
C TYR A 148 -24.13 1.53 -21.98
#